data_AF-A0A0N5B501-F1
#
_entry.id   AF-A0A0N5B501-F1
#
_cell.length_a   1.000
_cell.length_b   1.000
_cell.length_c   1.000
_cell.angle_alpha   90.00
_cell.angle_beta   90.00
_cell.angle_gamma   90.00
#
_symmetry.space_group_name_H-M   'P 1'
#
loop_
_entity.id
_entity.type
_entity.pdbx_description
1 polymer ?
#
loop_
_entity_poly.entity_id
_entity_poly.type
_entity_poly.pdbx_seq_one_letter_code
_entity_poly.pdbx_strand_id
1 'polypeptide(L)'
;MEQNKGNSKSFYLESRTRSFDKFIDEFHEGKYNNESKVINTLYELRKKCKKLSTYKIYDCNLEVSNFGKYALSSIFIKRNKIRSEGNGDYNIIENMIKRIKEEFRLIIDEKKDDFDEETRNNFKYKFDKMKFVRNFDKLDLSNVTSMESCYDNIGIDYNDHITNILDKMKNLKALSYNEKDSLNSCRGKLFQPYIIMKLFVYE
;
A
#
# COMPACT_ATOMS: atom_id res chain seq x y z
N MET A 1 2.19 47.51 8.46
CA MET A 1 3.49 46.85 8.19
C MET A 1 3.28 45.37 8.49
N GLU A 2 3.00 44.63 7.43
CA GLU A 2 2.68 43.20 7.48
C GLU A 2 3.93 42.41 7.85
N GLN A 3 3.86 41.61 8.91
CA GLN A 3 4.86 40.56 9.15
C GLN A 3 4.37 39.26 8.48
N ASN A 4 5.19 38.84 7.53
CA ASN A 4 4.99 37.72 6.62
C ASN A 4 4.91 36.36 7.31
N LYS A 5 3.88 35.60 6.90
CA LYS A 5 3.87 34.15 6.58
C LYS A 5 4.95 33.29 7.25
N GLY A 6 4.61 32.72 8.41
CA GLY A 6 5.20 31.47 8.88
C GLY A 6 4.55 30.28 8.16
N ASN A 7 5.35 29.53 7.41
CA ASN A 7 4.98 28.32 6.65
C ASN A 7 4.08 27.35 7.45
N SER A 8 2.81 27.26 7.10
CA SER A 8 1.89 26.22 7.58
C SER A 8 2.00 24.92 6.75
N LYS A 9 3.23 24.44 6.52
CA LYS A 9 3.48 23.17 5.81
C LYS A 9 4.50 22.33 6.55
N SER A 10 4.10 21.73 7.67
CA SER A 10 4.87 20.69 8.34
C SER A 10 4.09 20.25 9.57
N PHE A 11 3.20 19.26 9.47
CA PHE A 11 2.81 18.44 10.64
C PHE A 11 2.07 17.15 10.27
N TYR A 12 1.56 16.99 9.05
CA TYR A 12 0.84 15.77 8.64
C TYR A 12 1.67 14.72 7.88
N LEU A 13 2.97 14.97 7.63
CA LEU A 13 3.82 14.08 6.82
C LEU A 13 4.55 12.98 7.61
N GLU A 14 4.39 12.87 8.94
CA GLU A 14 5.42 12.21 9.76
C GLU A 14 5.04 10.90 10.47
N SER A 15 3.78 10.50 10.63
CA SER A 15 3.48 9.29 11.45
C SER A 15 3.49 7.98 10.65
N ARG A 16 2.83 7.95 9.48
CA ARG A 16 2.69 6.72 8.67
C ARG A 16 3.98 6.34 7.96
N THR A 17 4.64 7.32 7.35
CA THR A 17 5.97 7.15 6.76
C THR A 17 6.95 6.60 7.78
N ARG A 18 7.00 7.15 9.00
CA ARG A 18 7.82 6.60 10.09
C ARG A 18 7.47 5.16 10.46
N SER A 19 6.19 4.78 10.44
CA SER A 19 5.77 3.40 10.75
C SER A 19 6.18 2.39 9.68
N PHE A 20 6.13 2.78 8.41
CA PHE A 20 6.61 1.94 7.32
C PHE A 20 8.14 1.91 7.27
N ASP A 21 8.81 3.04 7.49
CA ASP A 21 10.27 3.10 7.53
C ASP A 21 10.82 2.22 8.66
N LYS A 22 10.19 2.26 9.85
CA LYS A 22 10.51 1.32 10.93
C LYS A 22 10.31 -0.13 10.51
N PHE A 23 9.23 -0.45 9.81
CA PHE A 23 9.00 -1.79 9.28
C PHE A 23 10.10 -2.21 8.28
N ILE A 24 10.57 -1.30 7.45
CA ILE A 24 11.68 -1.53 6.52
C ILE A 24 13.00 -1.79 7.26
N ASP A 25 13.30 -1.01 8.31
CA ASP A 25 14.49 -1.23 9.14
C ASP A 25 14.46 -2.61 9.81
N GLU A 26 13.31 -3.00 10.37
CA GLU A 26 13.11 -4.32 10.96
C GLU A 26 13.23 -5.46 9.91
N PHE A 27 12.79 -5.22 8.67
CA PHE A 27 13.05 -6.13 7.55
C PHE A 27 14.55 -6.24 7.25
N HIS A 28 15.30 -5.14 7.29
CA HIS A 28 16.74 -5.16 7.07
C HIS A 28 17.48 -5.99 8.12
N GLU A 29 16.94 -6.06 9.34
CA GLU A 29 17.40 -6.91 10.45
C GLU A 29 16.97 -8.38 10.31
N GLY A 30 16.12 -8.72 9.33
CA GLY A 30 15.63 -10.07 9.07
C GLY A 30 14.44 -10.49 9.94
N LYS A 31 13.80 -9.57 10.68
CA LYS A 31 12.69 -9.87 11.60
C LYS A 31 11.47 -10.50 10.92
N TYR A 32 11.31 -10.30 9.62
CA TYR A 32 10.14 -10.71 8.85
C TYR A 32 10.40 -11.89 7.90
N ASN A 33 11.55 -12.56 8.01
CA ASN A 33 11.92 -13.64 7.08
C ASN A 33 10.97 -14.85 7.10
N ASN A 34 10.20 -15.04 8.18
CA ASN A 34 9.21 -16.10 8.31
C ASN A 34 7.80 -15.69 7.81
N GLU A 35 7.58 -14.43 7.45
CA GLU A 35 6.26 -13.92 7.01
C GLU A 35 5.89 -14.39 5.60
N SER A 36 6.89 -14.66 4.76
CA SER A 36 6.73 -15.14 3.39
C SER A 36 8.06 -15.63 2.82
N LYS A 37 8.00 -16.62 1.93
CA LYS A 37 9.17 -17.10 1.17
C LYS A 37 9.83 -15.94 0.40
N VAL A 38 9.03 -15.04 -0.18
CA VAL A 38 9.54 -13.90 -0.94
C VAL A 38 10.30 -12.91 -0.06
N ILE A 39 9.81 -12.65 1.16
CA ILE A 39 10.50 -11.74 2.09
C ILE A 39 11.88 -12.30 2.44
N ASN A 40 11.97 -13.61 2.72
CA ASN A 40 13.24 -14.27 2.93
C ASN A 40 14.16 -14.20 1.69
N THR A 41 13.60 -14.43 0.49
CA THR A 41 14.36 -14.28 -0.77
C THR A 41 14.92 -12.88 -0.93
N LEU A 42 14.12 -11.83 -0.67
CA LEU A 42 14.58 -10.43 -0.74
C LEU A 42 15.69 -10.15 0.28
N TYR A 43 15.57 -10.68 1.49
CA TYR A 43 16.61 -10.58 2.52
C TYR A 43 17.93 -11.25 2.06
N GLU A 44 17.86 -12.46 1.49
CA GLU A 44 19.05 -13.15 0.97
C GLU A 44 19.65 -12.46 -0.26
N LEU A 45 18.84 -11.87 -1.15
CA LEU A 45 19.34 -11.05 -2.25
C LEU A 45 20.16 -9.85 -1.76
N ARG A 46 19.72 -9.17 -0.69
CA ARG A 46 20.50 -8.08 -0.07
C ARG A 46 21.81 -8.59 0.51
N LYS A 47 21.84 -9.79 1.09
CA LYS A 47 23.08 -10.42 1.54
C LYS A 47 24.00 -10.74 0.36
N LYS A 48 23.46 -11.17 -0.78
CA LYS A 48 24.23 -11.34 -2.02
C LYS A 48 24.80 -10.00 -2.51
N CYS A 49 24.08 -8.89 -2.39
CA CYS A 49 24.59 -7.55 -2.75
C CYS A 49 25.89 -7.19 -2.00
N LYS A 50 26.04 -7.60 -0.74
CA LYS A 50 27.25 -7.33 0.07
C LYS A 50 28.54 -7.97 -0.48
N LYS A 51 28.42 -8.93 -1.41
CA LYS A 51 29.56 -9.58 -2.07
C LYS A 51 30.11 -8.77 -3.25
N LEU A 52 29.44 -7.69 -3.64
CA LEU A 52 29.88 -6.80 -4.72
C LEU A 52 30.89 -5.76 -4.22
N SER A 53 31.56 -5.07 -5.15
CA SER A 53 32.42 -3.94 -4.82
C SER A 53 31.62 -2.79 -4.17
N THR A 54 32.26 -2.01 -3.30
CA THR A 54 31.61 -0.99 -2.46
C THR A 54 30.64 -0.08 -3.22
N TYR A 55 31.03 0.40 -4.40
CA TYR A 55 30.18 1.23 -5.26
C TYR A 55 28.91 0.50 -5.74
N LYS A 56 29.03 -0.78 -6.09
CA LYS A 56 27.92 -1.60 -6.61
C LYS A 56 26.97 -2.09 -5.51
N ILE A 57 27.40 -2.07 -4.24
CA ILE A 57 26.56 -2.48 -3.10
C ILE A 57 25.32 -1.57 -2.99
N TYR A 58 25.51 -0.26 -3.11
CA TYR A 58 24.42 0.70 -3.01
C TYR A 58 23.39 0.49 -4.13
N ASP A 59 23.84 0.45 -5.38
CA ASP A 59 22.98 0.24 -6.54
C ASP A 59 22.22 -1.09 -6.48
N CYS A 60 22.90 -2.17 -6.05
CA CYS A 60 22.27 -3.47 -5.87
C CYS A 60 21.17 -3.44 -4.81
N ASN A 61 21.46 -2.87 -3.62
CA ASN A 61 20.48 -2.76 -2.55
C ASN A 61 19.30 -1.88 -2.95
N LEU A 62 19.53 -0.82 -3.71
CA LEU A 62 18.48 0.06 -4.21
C LEU A 62 17.55 -0.67 -5.18
N GLU A 63 18.09 -1.41 -6.15
CA GLU A 63 17.28 -2.20 -7.09
C GLU A 63 16.51 -3.31 -6.38
N VAL A 64 17.14 -4.07 -5.47
CA VAL A 64 16.46 -5.11 -4.69
C VAL A 64 15.35 -4.52 -3.82
N SER A 65 15.60 -3.36 -3.19
CA SER A 65 14.60 -2.69 -2.36
C SER A 65 13.43 -2.19 -3.19
N ASN A 66 13.68 -1.61 -4.37
CA ASN A 66 12.63 -1.18 -5.29
C ASN A 66 11.79 -2.36 -5.80
N PHE A 67 12.43 -3.45 -6.20
CA PHE A 67 11.77 -4.68 -6.62
C PHE A 67 10.97 -5.33 -5.47
N GLY A 68 11.46 -5.23 -4.23
CA GLY A 68 10.82 -5.78 -3.03
C GLY A 68 9.66 -4.96 -2.48
N LYS A 69 9.43 -3.72 -2.95
CA LYS A 69 8.39 -2.82 -2.40
C LYS A 69 7.00 -3.41 -2.45
N TYR A 70 6.65 -4.16 -3.50
CA TYR A 70 5.35 -4.83 -3.56
C TYR A 70 5.19 -5.84 -2.41
N ALA A 71 6.12 -6.78 -2.27
CA ALA A 71 6.10 -7.75 -1.16
C ALA A 71 6.06 -7.10 0.22
N LEU A 72 6.91 -6.09 0.44
CA LEU A 72 6.99 -5.38 1.71
C LEU A 72 5.68 -4.63 2.02
N SER A 73 5.09 -3.98 1.02
CA SER A 73 3.78 -3.34 1.15
C SER A 73 2.69 -4.35 1.46
N SER A 74 2.67 -5.50 0.78
CA SER A 74 1.70 -6.57 1.01
C SER A 74 1.67 -7.04 2.45
N ILE A 75 2.85 -7.34 3.01
CA ILE A 75 2.98 -7.77 4.41
C ILE A 75 2.58 -6.64 5.36
N PHE A 76 3.02 -5.41 5.12
CA PHE A 76 2.68 -4.26 5.93
C PHE A 76 1.17 -4.01 5.99
N ILE A 77 0.50 -3.98 4.84
CA ILE A 77 -0.95 -3.78 4.73
C ILE A 77 -1.71 -4.91 5.42
N LYS A 78 -1.31 -6.18 5.20
CA LYS A 78 -1.93 -7.34 5.88
C LYS A 78 -1.84 -7.20 7.41
N ARG A 79 -0.67 -6.85 7.94
CA ARG A 79 -0.46 -6.67 9.38
C ARG A 79 -1.32 -5.54 9.94
N ASN A 80 -1.38 -4.41 9.24
CA ASN A 80 -2.23 -3.30 9.64
C ASN A 80 -3.71 -3.66 9.65
N LYS A 81 -4.17 -4.40 8.63
CA LYS A 81 -5.55 -4.90 8.57
C LYS A 81 -5.89 -5.78 9.77
N ILE A 82 -5.05 -6.79 10.05
CA ILE A 82 -5.24 -7.69 11.20
C ILE A 82 -5.28 -6.88 12.51
N ARG A 83 -4.36 -5.90 12.67
CA ARG A 83 -4.33 -5.04 13.85
C ARG A 83 -5.62 -4.22 13.99
N SER A 84 -6.09 -3.59 12.91
CA SER A 84 -7.31 -2.79 12.94
C SER A 84 -8.57 -3.62 13.17
N GLU A 85 -8.61 -4.86 12.66
CA GLU A 85 -9.68 -5.82 12.97
C GLU A 85 -9.65 -6.20 14.46
N GLY A 86 -8.47 -6.53 15.00
CA GLY A 86 -8.28 -6.88 16.41
C GLY A 86 -8.59 -5.73 17.38
N ASN A 87 -8.26 -4.49 17.01
CA ASN A 87 -8.54 -3.30 17.80
C ASN A 87 -10.00 -2.85 17.73
N GLY A 88 -10.79 -3.40 16.79
CA GLY A 88 -12.17 -2.96 16.57
C GLY A 88 -12.29 -1.60 15.88
N ASP A 89 -11.23 -1.11 15.23
CA ASP A 89 -11.19 0.20 14.54
C ASP A 89 -12.35 0.34 13.54
N TYR A 90 -12.64 -0.74 12.79
CA TYR A 90 -13.75 -0.77 11.83
C TYR A 90 -15.11 -0.62 12.49
N ASN A 91 -15.30 -1.11 13.72
CA ASN A 91 -16.56 -0.96 14.44
C ASN A 91 -16.74 0.49 14.90
N ILE A 92 -15.65 1.15 15.31
CA ILE A 92 -15.67 2.57 15.66
C ILE A 92 -16.05 3.40 14.42
N ILE A 93 -15.38 3.17 13.29
CA ILE A 93 -15.68 3.87 12.03
C ILE A 93 -17.12 3.62 11.57
N GLU A 94 -17.59 2.37 11.65
CA GLU A 94 -18.97 2.03 11.29
C GLU A 94 -20.00 2.77 12.17
N ASN A 95 -19.73 2.90 13.46
CA ASN A 95 -20.57 3.68 14.37
C ASN A 95 -20.52 5.18 14.07
N MET A 96 -19.36 5.73 13.70
CA MET A 96 -19.26 7.12 13.25
C MET A 96 -20.09 7.35 11.98
N ILE A 97 -20.03 6.44 11.01
CA ILE A 97 -20.82 6.52 9.78
C ILE A 97 -22.32 6.47 10.07
N LYS A 98 -22.76 5.62 11.01
CA LYS A 98 -24.17 5.57 11.45
C LYS A 98 -24.63 6.92 11.99
N ARG A 99 -23.84 7.54 12.88
CA ARG A 99 -24.15 8.88 13.43
C ARG A 99 -24.19 9.95 12.34
N ILE A 100 -23.22 9.96 11.43
CA ILE A 100 -23.21 10.90 10.29
C ILE A 100 -24.50 10.76 9.45
N LYS A 101 -24.94 9.53 9.17
CA LYS A 101 -26.20 9.30 8.44
C LYS A 101 -27.43 9.82 9.20
N GLU A 102 -27.44 9.71 10.52
CA GLU A 102 -28.52 10.26 11.36
C GLU A 102 -28.59 11.79 11.25
N GLU A 103 -27.44 12.47 11.35
CA GLU A 103 -27.38 13.92 11.16
C GLU A 103 -27.83 14.35 9.76
N PHE A 104 -27.42 13.62 8.71
CA PHE A 104 -27.90 13.89 7.35
C PHE A 104 -29.42 13.72 7.20
N ARG A 105 -30.03 12.76 7.91
CA ARG A 105 -31.49 12.59 7.91
C ARG A 105 -32.19 13.80 8.53
N LEU A 106 -31.67 14.33 9.64
CA LEU A 106 -32.21 15.54 10.28
C LEU A 106 -32.15 16.75 9.33
N ILE A 107 -31.00 16.95 8.68
CA ILE A 107 -30.83 18.03 7.69
C ILE A 107 -31.83 17.89 6.53
N ILE A 108 -32.04 16.67 6.02
CA ILE A 108 -33.04 16.43 4.97
C ILE A 108 -34.43 16.84 5.47
N ASP A 109 -34.78 16.49 6.71
CA ASP A 109 -36.08 16.84 7.31
C ASP A 109 -36.29 18.33 7.51
N GLU A 110 -35.23 19.09 7.76
CA GLU A 110 -35.27 20.54 7.89
C GLU A 110 -35.43 21.24 6.52
N LYS A 111 -34.98 20.59 5.44
CA LYS A 111 -34.95 21.15 4.08
C LYS A 111 -36.29 21.06 3.35
N LYS A 112 -37.38 21.38 4.05
CA LYS A 112 -38.73 21.22 3.50
C LYS A 112 -39.13 22.22 2.43
N ASP A 113 -38.55 23.41 2.50
CA ASP A 113 -38.79 24.48 1.55
C ASP A 113 -38.00 24.28 0.25
N ASP A 114 -36.92 23.49 0.31
CA ASP A 114 -36.04 23.19 -0.82
C ASP A 114 -36.48 21.93 -1.59
N PHE A 115 -37.09 20.95 -0.90
CA PHE A 115 -37.45 19.64 -1.47
C PHE A 115 -38.83 19.19 -1.04
N ASP A 116 -39.62 18.67 -1.98
CA ASP A 116 -40.88 17.99 -1.68
C ASP A 116 -40.68 16.70 -0.86
N GLU A 117 -41.78 16.20 -0.30
CA GLU A 117 -41.75 15.03 0.59
C GLU A 117 -41.25 13.76 -0.10
N GLU A 118 -41.62 13.53 -1.36
CA GLU A 118 -41.21 12.35 -2.12
C GLU A 118 -39.70 12.35 -2.31
N THR A 119 -39.13 13.50 -2.72
CA THR A 119 -37.70 13.71 -2.90
C THR A 119 -36.93 13.49 -1.58
N ARG A 120 -37.42 14.04 -0.47
CA ARG A 120 -36.81 13.82 0.86
C ARG A 120 -36.83 12.35 1.27
N ASN A 121 -37.95 11.65 1.05
CA ASN A 121 -38.09 10.23 1.35
C ASN A 121 -37.14 9.37 0.49
N ASN A 122 -36.97 9.72 -0.79
CA ASN A 122 -36.01 9.08 -1.68
C ASN A 122 -34.56 9.26 -1.21
N PHE A 123 -34.18 10.45 -0.73
CA PHE A 123 -32.85 10.67 -0.15
C PHE A 123 -32.61 9.81 1.09
N LYS A 124 -33.55 9.80 2.04
CA LYS A 124 -33.45 8.96 3.24
C LYS A 124 -33.31 7.48 2.89
N TYR A 125 -34.14 6.98 1.98
CA TYR A 125 -34.05 5.61 1.49
C TYR A 125 -32.66 5.30 0.89
N LYS A 126 -32.10 6.21 0.09
CA LYS A 126 -30.76 6.04 -0.48
C LYS A 126 -29.68 5.96 0.61
N PHE A 127 -29.74 6.82 1.64
CA PHE A 127 -28.81 6.78 2.78
C PHE A 127 -28.89 5.46 3.56
N ASP A 128 -30.10 4.93 3.73
CA ASP A 128 -30.33 3.66 4.45
C ASP A 128 -29.75 2.47 3.70
N LYS A 129 -29.83 2.49 2.37
CA LYS A 129 -29.27 1.44 1.51
C LYS A 129 -27.75 1.51 1.35
N MET A 130 -27.10 2.62 1.69
CA MET A 130 -25.63 2.70 1.66
C MET A 130 -25.01 1.71 2.65
N LYS A 131 -24.08 0.88 2.18
CA LYS A 131 -23.35 -0.08 3.02
C LYS A 131 -21.92 0.39 3.25
N PHE A 132 -21.45 0.25 4.48
CA PHE A 132 -20.03 0.38 4.77
C PHE A 132 -19.31 -0.90 4.34
N VAL A 133 -18.28 -0.75 3.52
CA VAL A 133 -17.47 -1.88 3.01
C VAL A 133 -16.08 -1.76 3.61
N ARG A 134 -15.60 -2.85 4.22
CA ARG A 134 -14.28 -2.89 4.89
C ARG A 134 -13.14 -3.29 3.95
N ASN A 135 -13.46 -3.79 2.76
CA ASN A 135 -12.45 -4.22 1.78
C ASN A 135 -11.97 -3.05 0.92
N PHE A 136 -10.92 -2.37 1.36
CA PHE A 136 -10.27 -1.29 0.62
C PHE A 136 -9.22 -1.80 -0.39
N ASP A 137 -8.88 -3.08 -0.32
CA ASP A 137 -7.80 -3.68 -1.10
C ASP A 137 -8.28 -4.20 -2.45
N LYS A 138 -8.72 -3.28 -3.32
CA LYS A 138 -9.23 -3.61 -4.66
C LYS A 138 -8.22 -4.32 -5.56
N LEU A 139 -6.93 -4.17 -5.26
CA LEU A 139 -5.82 -4.74 -6.04
C LEU A 139 -5.27 -6.03 -5.41
N ASP A 140 -5.90 -6.52 -4.34
CA ASP A 140 -5.49 -7.73 -3.61
C ASP A 140 -4.02 -7.67 -3.17
N LEU A 141 -3.56 -6.49 -2.76
CA LEU A 141 -2.19 -6.23 -2.35
C LEU A 141 -1.84 -6.91 -1.03
N SER A 142 -2.79 -7.07 -0.11
CA SER A 142 -2.62 -7.73 1.19
C SER A 142 -2.62 -9.26 1.09
N ASN A 143 -2.95 -9.82 -0.08
CA ASN A 143 -2.93 -11.25 -0.31
C ASN A 143 -1.51 -11.74 -0.57
N VAL A 144 -0.95 -12.37 0.46
CA VAL A 144 0.42 -12.90 0.44
C VAL A 144 0.58 -13.99 -0.61
N THR A 145 -0.42 -14.86 -0.80
CA THR A 145 -0.35 -15.93 -1.81
C THR A 145 -0.29 -15.37 -3.23
N SER A 146 -1.14 -14.37 -3.53
CA SER A 146 -1.12 -13.65 -4.81
C SER A 146 0.22 -12.93 -5.03
N MET A 147 0.77 -12.32 -3.98
CA MET A 147 2.08 -11.68 -4.01
C MET A 147 3.19 -12.69 -4.29
N GLU A 148 3.25 -13.80 -3.56
CA GLU A 148 4.26 -14.85 -3.76
C GLU A 148 4.24 -15.43 -5.17
N SER A 149 3.04 -15.73 -5.68
CA SER A 149 2.85 -16.20 -7.05
C SER A 149 3.44 -15.25 -8.09
N CYS A 150 3.35 -13.93 -7.88
CA CYS A 150 3.96 -12.97 -8.79
C CYS A 150 5.50 -13.06 -8.83
N TYR A 151 6.15 -13.24 -7.69
CA TYR A 151 7.62 -13.36 -7.63
C TYR A 151 8.11 -14.71 -8.15
N ASP A 152 7.37 -15.78 -7.90
CA ASP A 152 7.72 -17.12 -8.39
C ASP A 152 7.57 -17.21 -9.92
N ASN A 153 6.58 -16.52 -10.51
CA ASN A 153 6.26 -16.64 -11.94
C ASN A 153 6.87 -15.54 -12.84
N ILE A 154 7.63 -14.58 -12.29
CA ILE A 154 8.21 -13.50 -13.11
C ILE A 154 9.42 -13.94 -13.96
N GLY A 155 9.90 -15.18 -13.78
CA GLY A 155 10.99 -15.75 -14.57
C GLY A 155 12.38 -15.25 -14.18
N ILE A 156 12.58 -14.94 -12.89
CA ILE A 156 13.90 -14.68 -12.30
C ILE A 156 14.34 -15.92 -11.52
N ASP A 157 15.53 -16.45 -11.81
CA ASP A 157 16.17 -17.43 -10.95
C ASP A 157 16.91 -16.73 -9.81
N TYR A 158 16.31 -16.74 -8.61
CA TYR A 158 16.89 -16.10 -7.44
C TYR A 158 18.15 -16.81 -6.89
N ASN A 159 18.46 -18.02 -7.37
CA ASN A 159 19.66 -18.76 -6.97
C ASN A 159 20.90 -18.32 -7.77
N ASP A 160 20.72 -17.67 -8.92
CA ASP A 160 21.80 -17.21 -9.80
C ASP A 160 22.72 -16.16 -9.15
N HIS A 161 23.78 -15.79 -9.86
CA HIS A 161 24.67 -14.71 -9.51
C HIS A 161 23.91 -13.38 -9.51
N ILE A 162 24.21 -12.54 -8.51
CA ILE A 162 23.46 -11.31 -8.25
C ILE A 162 23.45 -10.35 -9.46
N THR A 163 24.51 -10.33 -10.27
CA THR A 163 24.54 -9.50 -11.49
C THR A 163 23.50 -9.94 -12.52
N ASN A 164 23.36 -11.24 -12.76
CA ASN A 164 22.40 -11.79 -13.71
C ASN A 164 20.97 -11.51 -13.25
N ILE A 165 20.73 -11.67 -11.94
CA ILE A 165 19.44 -11.34 -11.31
C ILE A 165 19.11 -9.85 -11.53
N LEU A 166 20.04 -8.95 -11.26
CA LEU A 166 19.84 -7.51 -11.44
C LEU A 166 19.60 -7.15 -12.90
N ASP A 167 20.33 -7.74 -13.84
CA ASP A 167 20.14 -7.50 -15.27
C ASP A 167 18.78 -7.99 -15.75
N LYS A 168 18.33 -9.16 -15.26
CA LYS A 168 16.99 -9.67 -15.53
C LYS A 168 15.91 -8.74 -14.96
N MET A 169 16.07 -8.26 -13.73
CA MET A 169 15.15 -7.28 -13.11
C MET A 169 15.06 -6.00 -13.94
N LYS A 170 16.20 -5.45 -14.40
CA LYS A 170 16.24 -4.25 -15.25
C LYS A 170 15.52 -4.46 -16.58
N ASN A 171 15.75 -5.61 -17.23
CA ASN A 171 15.08 -5.94 -18.49
C ASN A 171 13.56 -6.03 -18.31
N LEU A 172 13.10 -6.72 -17.27
CA LEU A 172 11.67 -6.85 -16.96
C LEU A 172 11.03 -5.50 -16.60
N LYS A 173 11.76 -4.65 -15.86
CA LYS A 173 11.36 -3.27 -15.54
C LYS A 173 11.19 -2.43 -16.81
N ALA A 174 12.15 -2.50 -17.73
CA ALA A 174 12.07 -1.79 -19.01
C ALA A 174 10.86 -2.26 -19.85
N LEU A 175 10.65 -3.57 -19.94
CA LEU A 175 9.47 -4.14 -20.60
C LEU A 175 8.16 -3.64 -19.96
N SER A 176 8.10 -3.59 -18.62
CA SER A 176 6.93 -3.10 -17.91
C SER A 176 6.55 -1.67 -18.28
N TYR A 177 7.54 -0.78 -18.38
CA TYR A 177 7.32 0.60 -18.79
C TYR A 177 6.91 0.72 -20.26
N ASN A 178 7.58 -0.03 -21.15
CA ASN A 178 7.30 0.01 -22.58
C ASN A 178 5.89 -0.51 -22.91
N GLU A 179 5.49 -1.61 -22.27
CA GLU A 179 4.17 -2.23 -22.45
C GLU A 179 3.08 -1.56 -21.61
N LYS A 180 3.44 -0.58 -20.77
CA LYS A 180 2.52 0.17 -19.89
C LYS A 180 1.66 -0.76 -19.04
N ASP A 181 2.31 -1.70 -18.34
CA ASP A 181 1.58 -2.60 -17.45
C ASP A 181 0.72 -1.84 -16.45
N SER A 182 -0.45 -2.39 -16.14
CA SER A 182 -1.29 -1.91 -15.03
C SER A 182 -0.96 -2.66 -13.75
N LEU A 183 -1.40 -2.13 -12.60
CA LEU A 183 -1.33 -2.83 -11.31
C LEU A 183 -2.19 -4.11 -11.24
N ASN A 184 -2.94 -4.45 -12.30
CA ASN A 184 -3.62 -5.74 -12.40
C ASN A 184 -2.67 -6.87 -12.82
N SER A 185 -1.49 -6.56 -13.37
CA SER A 185 -0.49 -7.57 -13.73
C SER A 185 0.63 -7.67 -12.70
N CYS A 186 1.25 -8.85 -12.57
CA CYS A 186 2.39 -9.04 -11.67
C CYS A 186 3.55 -8.11 -12.01
N ARG A 187 3.88 -7.97 -13.31
CA ARG A 187 4.98 -7.11 -13.76
C ARG A 187 4.69 -5.64 -13.43
N GLY A 188 3.46 -5.17 -13.58
CA GLY A 188 3.04 -3.85 -13.14
C GLY A 188 3.19 -3.65 -11.62
N LYS A 189 2.71 -4.61 -10.81
CA LYS A 189 2.86 -4.55 -9.34
C LYS A 189 4.33 -4.51 -8.89
N LEU A 190 5.19 -5.33 -9.50
CA LEU A 190 6.60 -5.45 -9.16
C LEU A 190 7.43 -4.21 -9.58
N PHE A 191 7.15 -3.66 -10.75
CA PHE A 191 8.01 -2.63 -11.36
C PHE A 191 7.41 -1.21 -11.37
N GLN A 192 6.19 -1.04 -10.87
CA GLN A 192 5.58 0.27 -10.60
C GLN A 192 5.25 0.47 -9.11
N PRO A 193 6.20 0.21 -8.19
CA PRO A 193 5.91 0.19 -6.75
C PRO A 193 5.54 1.58 -6.21
N TYR A 194 5.90 2.67 -6.89
CA TYR A 194 5.57 4.02 -6.44
C TYR A 194 4.06 4.26 -6.34
N ILE A 195 3.26 3.64 -7.21
CA ILE A 195 1.79 3.76 -7.17
C ILE A 195 1.25 3.05 -5.92
N ILE A 196 1.76 1.85 -5.64
CA ILE A 196 1.40 1.06 -4.46
C ILE A 196 1.74 1.83 -3.18
N MET A 197 2.98 2.33 -3.11
CA MET A 197 3.48 3.06 -1.95
C MET A 197 2.66 4.32 -1.68
N LYS A 198 2.32 5.09 -2.73
CA LYS A 198 1.52 6.30 -2.60
C LYS A 198 0.11 6.00 -2.11
N LEU A 199 -0.60 5.08 -2.75
CA LEU A 199 -2.03 4.86 -2.51
C LEU A 199 -2.33 4.05 -1.24
N PHE A 200 -1.39 3.20 -0.80
CA PHE A 200 -1.71 2.19 0.23
C PHE A 200 -0.74 2.17 1.42
N VAL A 201 0.40 2.86 1.34
CA VAL A 201 1.43 2.82 2.39
C VAL A 201 1.64 4.19 3.04
N TYR A 202 1.74 5.25 2.24
CA TYR A 202 2.08 6.59 2.72
C TYR A 202 0.92 7.60 2.78
N GLU A 203 -0.26 7.28 2.22
CA GLU A 203 -1.50 8.05 2.42
C GLU A 203 -2.14 7.75 3.78
#